data_AF-A0A2T1CEC5-F1
#
_entry.id   AF-A0A2T1CEC5-F1
#
_cell.length_a   1.000
_cell.length_b   1.000
_cell.length_c   1.000
_cell.angle_alpha   90.00
_cell.angle_beta   90.00
_cell.angle_gamma   90.00
#
_symmetry.space_group_name_H-M   'P 1'
#
loop_
_entity.id
_entity.type
_entity.pdbx_description
1 polymer ?
#
loop_
_entity_poly.entity_id
_entity_poly.type
_entity_poly.pdbx_seq_one_letter_code
_entity_poly.pdbx_strand_id
1 'polypeptide(L)' 'MIQPGKNGRVRFQGSWWSARCEQDVTILPGEVVRVVGRQNITLIVEPMPLMMATPTDLN' A
#
# COMPACT_ATOMS: atom_id res chain seq x y z
N MET A 1 8.26 3.42 -2.69
CA MET A 1 7.61 2.96 -3.93
C MET A 1 7.60 1.44 -3.92
N ILE A 2 6.48 0.83 -4.30
CA ILE A 2 6.36 -0.61 -4.53
C ILE A 2 5.84 -0.76 -5.96
N GLN A 3 6.64 -1.37 -6.84
CA GLN A 3 6.24 -1.63 -8.22
C GLN A 3 5.68 -3.06 -8.35
N PRO A 4 4.85 -3.33 -9.36
CA PRO A 4 4.39 -4.68 -9.65
C PRO A 4 5.55 -5.69 -9.71
N GLY A 5 5.39 -6.80 -8.98
CA GLY A 5 6.40 -7.86 -8.93
C GLY A 5 7.70 -7.50 -8.17
N LYS A 6 7.84 -6.27 -7.65
CA LYS A 6 9.02 -5.85 -6.87
C LYS A 6 8.68 -5.62 -5.41
N ASN A 7 9.69 -5.78 -4.56
CA ASN A 7 9.61 -5.37 -3.17
C ASN A 7 9.84 -3.85 -3.03
N GLY A 8 9.14 -3.26 -2.08
CA GLY A 8 9.40 -1.92 -1.59
C GLY A 8 9.44 -1.89 -0.08
N ARG A 9 9.28 -0.71 0.50
CA ARG A 9 9.32 -0.50 1.95
C ARG A 9 8.11 0.28 2.43
N VAL A 10 7.55 -0.15 3.56
CA VAL A 10 6.45 0.53 4.26
C VAL A 10 6.84 0.72 5.72
N ARG A 11 6.28 1.75 6.36
CA ARG A 11 6.42 1.94 7.80
C ARG A 11 5.25 1.26 8.49
N PHE A 12 5.53 0.27 9.33
CA PHE A 12 4.53 -0.50 10.06
C PHE A 12 5.02 -0.74 11.50
N GLN A 13 4.17 -0.43 12.48
CA GLN A 13 4.47 -0.55 13.92
C GLN A 13 5.82 0.10 14.33
N GLY A 14 6.11 1.29 13.79
CA GLY A 14 7.31 2.05 14.17
C GLY A 14 8.60 1.65 13.45
N SER A 15 8.62 0.59 12.64
CA SER A 15 9.79 0.15 11.87
C SER A 15 9.53 0.11 10.36
N TRP A 16 10.60 0.05 9.58
CA TRP A 16 10.54 -0.17 8.13
C TRP A 16 10.50 -1.67 7.83
N TRP A 17 9.49 -2.08 7.07
CA TRP A 17 9.29 -3.47 6.66
C TRP A 17 9.41 -3.61 5.14
N SER A 18 9.93 -4.75 4.70
CA SER A 18 9.81 -5.19 3.30
C SER A 18 8.33 -5.37 2.99
N ALA A 19 7.87 -4.88 1.85
CA ALA A 19 6.48 -5.02 1.41
C ALA A 19 6.39 -5.34 -0.08
N ARG A 20 5.35 -6.10 -0.46
CA ARG A 20 5.04 -6.43 -1.85
C ARG A 20 3.54 -6.24 -2.09
N CYS A 21 3.21 -5.68 -3.25
CA CYS A 21 1.86 -5.66 -3.79
C CYS A 21 1.73 -6.79 -4.82
N GLU A 22 0.68 -7.60 -4.72
CA GLU A 22 0.39 -8.67 -5.69
C GLU A 22 -0.46 -8.18 -6.87
N GLN A 23 -1.13 -7.05 -6.70
CA GLN A 23 -1.85 -6.38 -7.77
C GLN A 23 -0.86 -5.70 -8.73
N ASP A 24 -1.23 -5.60 -10.00
CA ASP A 24 -0.44 -4.91 -11.03
C ASP A 24 -0.61 -3.38 -10.96
N VAL A 25 -0.21 -2.82 -9.81
CA VAL A 25 -0.32 -1.40 -9.47
C VAL A 25 0.99 -0.92 -8.84
N THR A 26 1.38 0.30 -9.17
CA THR A 26 2.50 0.97 -8.50
C THR A 26 2.00 1.79 -7.33
N ILE A 27 2.54 1.53 -6.15
CA ILE A 27 2.27 2.30 -4.94
C ILE A 27 3.39 3.33 -4.77
N LEU A 28 3.03 4.60 -4.72
CA LEU A 28 3.95 5.72 -4.62
C LEU A 28 4.40 5.97 -3.16
N PRO A 29 5.59 6.56 -2.94
CA PRO A 29 5.98 7.00 -1.61
C PRO A 29 4.95 7.97 -1.02
N GLY A 30 4.54 7.75 0.23
CA GLY A 30 3.55 8.58 0.92
C GLY A 30 2.11 8.06 0.83
N GLU A 31 1.82 7.12 -0.07
CA GLU A 31 0.52 6.45 -0.10
C GLU A 31 0.35 5.50 1.09
N VAL A 32 -0.87 5.48 1.62
CA VAL A 32 -1.26 4.56 2.69
C VAL A 32 -1.70 3.25 2.05
N VAL A 33 -1.24 2.15 2.65
CA VAL A 33 -1.55 0.79 2.19
C VAL A 33 -2.16 -0.01 3.32
N ARG A 34 -2.99 -0.99 2.96
CA ARG A 34 -3.53 -1.96 3.91
C ARG A 34 -2.67 -3.21 3.89
N VAL A 35 -2.18 -3.64 5.06
CA VAL A 35 -1.50 -4.93 5.20
C VAL A 35 -2.56 -6.02 5.21
N VAL A 36 -2.47 -6.98 4.28
CA VAL A 36 -3.41 -8.10 4.14
C VAL A 36 -2.81 -9.44 4.53
N GLY A 37 -1.49 -9.50 4.66
CA GLY A 37 -0.80 -10.71 5.09
C GLY A 37 0.69 -10.51 5.25
N ARG A 38 1.38 -11.62 5.51
CA ARG A 38 2.83 -11.66 5.67
C ARG A 38 3.36 -12.96 5.09
N GLN A 39 4.40 -12.85 4.28
CA GLN A 39 5.18 -13.97 3.75
C GLN A 39 6.63 -13.82 4.22
N ASN A 40 7.07 -14.69 5.14
CA ASN A 40 8.37 -14.63 5.80
C ASN A 40 8.66 -13.29 6.48
N ILE A 41 9.53 -12.45 5.92
CA ILE A 41 9.86 -11.10 6.42
C ILE A 41 9.28 -9.99 5.53
N THR A 42 8.40 -10.34 4.58
CA THR A 42 7.76 -9.42 3.64
C THR A 42 6.28 -9.31 3.95
N LEU A 43 5.78 -8.08 4.10
CA LEU A 43 4.37 -7.79 4.24
C LEU A 43 3.70 -7.83 2.86
N ILE A 44 2.54 -8.48 2.79
CA ILE A 44 1.67 -8.42 1.62
C ILE A 44 0.72 -7.26 1.84
N VAL A 45 0.70 -6.31 0.90
CA VAL A 45 -0.07 -5.07 1.00
C VAL A 45 -0.95 -4.87 -0.22
N GLU A 46 -2.08 -4.22 0.00
CA GLU A 46 -2.96 -3.72 -1.04
C GLU A 46 -2.99 -2.18 -0.98
N PRO A 47 -3.09 -1.49 -2.14
CA PRO A 47 -3.36 -0.06 -2.15
C PRO A 47 -4.66 0.19 -1.39
N MET A 48 -4.63 1.15 -0.47
CA MET A 48 -5.87 1.62 0.10
C MET A 48 -6.56 2.42 -1.00
N PRO A 49 -7.77 2.06 -1.45
CA PRO A 49 -8.52 2.95 -2.31
C PRO A 49 -8.66 4.25 -1.52
N LEU A 50 -8.11 5.36 -2.06
CA LEU A 50 -8.59 6.67 -1.65
C LEU A 50 -10.08 6.59 -1.92
N MET A 51 -10.85 6.43 -0.84
CA MET A 51 -12.27 6.70 -0.85
C MET A 51 -12.35 8.08 -1.50
N MET A 52 -12.80 8.09 -2.76
CA MET A 52 -12.95 9.32 -3.52
C MET A 52 -13.64 10.28 -2.56
N ALA A 53 -13.02 11.43 -2.31
CA ALA A 53 -13.71 12.54 -1.68
C ALA A 53 -15.05 12.62 -2.41
N THR A 54 -16.12 12.34 -1.69
CA THR A 54 -17.46 12.35 -2.26
C THR A 54 -17.61 13.69 -2.99
N PRO A 55 -17.90 13.74 -4.30
CA PRO A 55 -18.38 14.97 -4.91
C PRO A 55 -19.81 15.18 -4.38
N THR A 56 -19.92 15.57 -3.11
CA THR A 56 -21.18 15.88 -2.43
C THR A 56 -21.03 17.22 -1.70
N ASP A 57 -20.41 18.18 -2.39
CA ASP A 57 -20.50 19.62 -2.08
C ASP A 57 -21.00 20.37 -3.33
N LEU A 58 -22.06 19.87 -3.95
CA LEU A 58 -22.77 20.56 -5.02
C LEU A 58 -24.27 20.28 -4.89
N ASN A 59 -24.86 20.80 -3.81
CA ASN A 59 -26.28 21.13 -3.74
C ASN A 59 -26.53 22.26 -2.74
#